data_AF-A0AA40FHR9-F1
#
_entry.id   AF-A0AA40FHR9-F1
#
_cell.length_a   1.000
_cell.length_b   1.000
_cell.length_c   1.000
_cell.angle_alpha   90.00
_cell.angle_beta   90.00
_cell.angle_gamma   90.00
#
_symmetry.space_group_name_H-M   'P 1'
#
loop_
_entity.id
_entity.type
_entity.pdbx_description
1 polymer ?
#
loop_
_entity_poly.entity_id
_entity_poly.type
_entity_poly.pdbx_seq_one_letter_code
_entity_poly.pdbx_strand_id
1 'polypeptide(L)'
;MWRFGYPNPVNYNDNELFCGGYAVQWVENKGQCGVCGDAYHLKEPRPHEAGGEYAKGTIVRHYTVGQDIDVEIELTANHLGRFEMYLCPNNNPRHVASQECFDR
;
A
#
# COMPACT_ATOMS: atom_id res chain seq x y z
N MET A 1 10.44 -0.20 3.33
CA MET A 1 11.37 -1.22 2.78
C MET A 1 12.80 -0.68 2.67
N TRP A 2 13.07 0.25 1.75
CA TRP A 2 14.42 0.80 1.53
C TRP A 2 15.06 1.39 2.80
N ARG A 3 14.26 2.04 3.67
CA ARG A 3 14.70 2.55 4.99
C ARG A 3 15.33 1.50 5.91
N PHE A 4 14.97 0.23 5.72
CA PHE A 4 15.44 -0.91 6.52
C PHE A 4 16.48 -1.77 5.78
N GLY A 5 17.09 -1.24 4.70
CA GLY A 5 18.16 -1.92 3.98
C GLY A 5 17.72 -2.98 2.96
N TYR A 6 16.43 -3.10 2.67
CA TYR A 6 15.94 -3.97 1.59
C TYR A 6 16.36 -3.42 0.22
N PRO A 7 16.68 -4.28 -0.77
CA PRO A 7 17.12 -3.88 -2.11
C PRO A 7 15.95 -3.44 -3.01
N ASN A 8 15.11 -2.54 -2.50
CA ASN A 8 14.02 -1.92 -3.25
C ASN A 8 14.46 -0.54 -3.76
N PRO A 9 13.88 -0.05 -4.87
CA PRO A 9 14.04 1.35 -5.25
C PRO A 9 13.66 2.28 -4.10
N VAL A 10 14.40 3.39 -3.98
CA VAL A 10 14.18 4.38 -2.93
C VAL A 10 12.97 5.23 -3.31
N ASN A 11 11.95 5.25 -2.44
CA ASN A 11 10.86 6.21 -2.50
C ASN A 11 11.05 7.21 -1.36
N TYR A 12 11.60 8.39 -1.67
CA TYR A 12 11.79 9.47 -0.68
C TYR A 12 10.47 10.07 -0.20
N ASN A 13 9.39 9.86 -0.95
CA ASN A 13 8.04 10.31 -0.65
C ASN A 13 7.16 9.10 -0.27
N ASP A 14 7.71 8.14 0.46
CA ASP A 14 6.96 6.96 0.93
C ASP A 14 5.84 7.29 1.93
N ASN A 15 5.84 8.51 2.46
CA ASN A 15 4.75 9.09 3.25
C ASN A 15 3.65 9.77 2.40
N GLU A 16 3.77 9.82 1.07
CA GLU A 16 2.82 10.47 0.15
C GLU A 16 1.97 9.46 -0.66
N LEU A 17 1.65 8.30 -0.08
CA LEU A 17 0.73 7.31 -0.68
C LEU A 17 -0.75 7.64 -0.39
N PHE A 18 -1.12 8.87 -0.71
CA PHE A 18 -2.42 9.52 -0.51
C PHE A 18 -3.29 9.56 -1.78
N CYS A 19 -3.32 8.47 -2.56
CA CYS A 19 -4.17 8.31 -3.75
C CYS A 19 -3.90 9.35 -4.87
N GLY A 20 -2.67 9.89 -4.92
CA GLY A 20 -2.29 10.99 -5.83
C GLY A 20 -2.65 12.39 -5.34
N GLY A 21 -3.18 12.54 -4.13
CA GLY A 21 -3.61 13.81 -3.55
C GLY A 21 -5.10 14.11 -3.78
N TYR A 22 -5.65 15.05 -3.00
CA TYR A 22 -7.10 15.29 -2.91
C TYR A 22 -7.76 15.55 -4.28
N ALA A 23 -7.20 16.45 -5.09
CA ALA A 23 -7.77 16.81 -6.38
C ALA A 23 -7.76 15.62 -7.35
N VAL A 24 -6.66 14.86 -7.39
CA VAL A 24 -6.53 13.67 -8.22
C VAL A 24 -7.53 12.59 -7.78
N GLN A 25 -7.64 12.31 -6.48
CA GLN A 25 -8.57 11.33 -5.98
C GLN A 25 -10.03 11.73 -6.25
N TRP A 26 -10.47 12.91 -5.82
CA TRP A 26 -11.89 13.25 -5.76
C TRP A 26 -12.42 13.92 -7.03
N VAL A 27 -11.61 14.74 -7.70
CA VAL A 27 -12.05 15.47 -8.89
C VAL A 27 -11.82 14.66 -10.16
N GLU A 28 -10.64 14.05 -10.32
CA GLU A 28 -10.29 13.28 -11.51
C GLU A 28 -10.74 11.83 -11.41
N ASN A 29 -10.37 11.15 -10.32
CA ASN A 29 -10.60 9.70 -10.15
C ASN A 29 -11.93 9.37 -9.46
N LYS A 30 -12.81 10.36 -9.23
CA LYS A 30 -14.17 10.16 -8.68
C LYS A 30 -14.18 9.40 -7.34
N GLY A 31 -13.22 9.70 -6.48
CA GLY A 31 -13.04 9.09 -5.16
C GLY A 31 -12.22 7.81 -5.16
N GLN A 32 -11.84 7.28 -6.33
CA GLN A 32 -11.12 6.01 -6.43
C GLN A 32 -9.64 6.15 -6.10
N CYS A 33 -9.07 5.10 -5.54
CA CYS A 33 -7.67 4.99 -5.13
C CYS A 33 -7.12 3.63 -5.56
N GLY A 34 -5.82 3.55 -5.89
CA GLY A 34 -5.16 2.26 -6.03
C GLY A 34 -5.12 1.54 -4.69
N VAL A 35 -5.19 0.20 -4.70
CA VAL A 35 -5.29 -0.62 -3.47
C VAL A 35 -4.08 -0.49 -2.54
N CYS A 36 -2.96 0.04 -3.04
CA CYS A 36 -1.73 0.31 -2.30
C CYS A 36 -1.41 1.81 -2.16
N GLY A 37 -2.41 2.70 -2.32
CA GLY A 37 -2.28 4.16 -2.11
C GLY A 37 -1.80 4.96 -3.32
N ASP A 38 -1.50 4.30 -4.45
CA ASP A 38 -1.20 4.94 -5.71
C ASP A 38 -2.41 5.70 -6.31
N ALA A 39 -2.15 6.68 -7.17
CA ALA A 39 -3.21 7.35 -7.93
C ALA A 39 -3.95 6.35 -8.85
N TYR A 40 -5.28 6.37 -8.81
CA TYR A 40 -6.09 5.35 -9.46
C TYR A 40 -5.90 5.27 -10.99
N HIS A 41 -5.79 6.41 -11.67
CA HIS A 41 -5.63 6.46 -13.14
C HIS A 41 -4.28 5.92 -13.65
N LEU A 42 -3.30 5.66 -12.78
CA LEU A 42 -2.02 5.09 -13.21
C LEU A 42 -2.24 3.72 -13.83
N LYS A 43 -1.45 3.42 -14.87
CA LYS A 43 -1.49 2.13 -15.55
C LYS A 43 -1.13 1.01 -14.58
N GLU A 44 -1.90 -0.07 -14.62
CA GLU A 44 -1.61 -1.27 -13.84
C GLU A 44 -0.47 -2.12 -14.45
N PRO A 45 0.37 -2.77 -13.61
CA PRO A 45 0.39 -2.64 -12.15
C PRO A 45 0.91 -1.27 -11.72
N ARG A 46 0.22 -0.61 -10.78
CA ARG A 46 0.68 0.67 -10.22
C ARG A 46 1.98 0.47 -9.44
N PRO A 47 2.78 1.52 -9.19
CA PRO A 47 4.13 1.35 -8.63
C PRO A 47 4.21 0.50 -7.34
N HIS A 48 3.22 0.57 -6.45
CA HIS A 48 3.21 -0.15 -5.18
C HIS A 48 2.37 -1.44 -5.20
N GLU A 49 1.78 -1.79 -6.34
CA GLU A 49 1.03 -3.03 -6.54
C GLU A 49 1.93 -4.16 -7.04
N ALA A 50 1.53 -5.42 -6.84
CA ALA A 50 2.29 -6.60 -7.26
C ALA A 50 2.75 -6.54 -8.72
N GLY A 51 4.06 -6.65 -8.95
CA GLY A 51 4.67 -6.48 -10.28
C GLY A 51 5.09 -5.05 -10.62
N GLY A 52 4.74 -4.07 -9.78
CA GLY A 52 5.15 -2.68 -9.87
C GLY A 52 6.61 -2.43 -9.51
N GLU A 53 6.99 -1.16 -9.54
CA GLU A 53 8.34 -0.70 -9.25
C GLU A 53 8.79 -1.10 -7.83
N TYR A 54 7.93 -0.92 -6.83
CA TYR A 54 8.28 -1.12 -5.42
C TYR A 54 7.88 -2.49 -4.88
N ALA A 55 6.84 -3.13 -5.42
CA ALA A 55 6.36 -4.43 -4.94
C ALA A 55 7.12 -5.61 -5.58
N LYS A 56 8.28 -5.95 -5.01
CA LYS A 56 9.16 -7.03 -5.51
C LYS A 56 8.81 -8.44 -5.00
N GLY A 57 7.74 -8.60 -4.22
CA GLY A 57 7.35 -9.89 -3.64
C GLY A 57 8.20 -10.33 -2.44
N THR A 58 8.97 -9.41 -1.85
CA THR A 58 9.78 -9.69 -0.66
C THR A 58 8.91 -9.80 0.58
N ILE A 59 8.95 -10.94 1.26
CA ILE A 59 8.28 -11.13 2.55
C ILE A 59 9.11 -10.44 3.65
N VAL A 60 8.53 -9.45 4.32
CA VAL A 60 9.23 -8.63 5.34
C VAL A 60 9.08 -9.16 6.77
N ARG A 61 8.05 -9.97 7.03
CA ARG A 61 7.72 -10.55 8.34
C ARG A 61 7.01 -11.89 8.16
N HIS A 62 7.14 -12.75 9.16
CA HIS A 62 6.40 -14.02 9.27
C HIS A 62 5.64 -14.01 10.59
N TYR A 63 4.40 -14.48 10.56
CA TYR A 63 3.51 -14.54 11.72
C TYR A 63 2.79 -15.90 11.76
N THR A 64 2.30 -16.28 12.93
CA THR A 64 1.42 -17.45 13.09
C THR A 64 -0.05 -17.02 13.13
N VAL A 65 -0.96 -17.91 12.71
CA VAL A 65 -2.41 -17.64 12.77
C VAL A 65 -2.83 -17.35 14.21
N GLY A 66 -3.56 -16.24 14.40
CA GLY A 66 -4.04 -15.80 15.73
C GLY A 66 -2.98 -15.13 16.60
N GLN A 67 -1.78 -14.85 16.07
CA GLN A 67 -0.75 -14.10 16.79
C GLN A 67 -1.16 -12.63 16.92
N ASP A 68 -1.06 -12.09 18.14
CA ASP A 68 -1.11 -10.65 18.37
C ASP A 68 0.18 -10.00 17.83
N ILE A 69 0.03 -8.95 17.03
CA ILE A 69 1.14 -8.26 16.38
C ILE A 69 1.13 -6.77 16.70
N ASP A 70 2.31 -6.21 16.91
CA ASP A 70 2.51 -4.77 17.00
C ASP A 70 2.73 -4.21 15.59
N VAL A 71 1.94 -3.20 15.24
CA VAL A 71 2.08 -2.44 13.99
C VAL A 71 2.40 -0.99 14.33
N GLU A 72 3.54 -0.51 13.83
CA GLU A 72 4.01 0.87 14.02
C GLU A 72 3.67 1.72 12.78
N ILE A 73 3.12 2.92 13.01
CA ILE A 73 2.82 3.90 11.97
C ILE A 73 3.66 5.15 12.23
N GLU A 74 4.59 5.46 11.32
CA GLU A 74 5.36 6.71 11.38
C GLU A 74 4.53 7.86 10.78
N LEU A 75 4.12 8.81 11.61
CA LEU A 75 3.36 9.98 11.19
C LEU A 75 4.27 11.20 11.03
N THR A 76 4.48 11.62 9.78
CA THR A 76 5.25 12.84 9.47
C THR A 76 4.41 14.12 9.59
N ALA A 77 3.08 14.00 9.46
CA ALA A 77 2.13 15.09 9.62
C ALA A 77 0.81 14.55 10.20
N ASN A 78 0.22 15.27 11.17
CA ASN A 78 -1.01 14.83 11.83
C ASN A 78 -2.24 15.52 11.20
N HIS A 79 -3.15 14.73 10.64
CA HIS A 79 -4.37 15.19 9.96
C HIS A 79 -5.67 14.73 10.66
N LEU A 80 -5.58 14.26 11.92
CA LEU A 80 -6.69 13.62 12.65
C LEU A 80 -7.19 12.33 11.94
N GLY A 81 -8.30 11.76 12.40
CA GLY A 81 -8.92 10.58 11.79
C GLY A 81 -8.62 9.27 12.53
N ARG A 82 -8.61 8.16 11.79
CA ARG A 82 -8.40 6.80 12.30
C ARG A 82 -7.67 5.93 11.28
N PHE A 83 -7.01 4.88 11.77
CA PHE A 83 -6.41 3.84 10.94
C PHE A 83 -7.30 2.60 10.96
N GLU A 84 -7.40 1.95 9.81
CA GLU A 84 -8.04 0.65 9.65
C GLU A 84 -7.03 -0.27 8.96
N MET A 85 -7.02 -1.54 9.35
CA MET A 85 -6.10 -2.54 8.81
C MET A 85 -6.91 -3.73 8.30
N TYR A 86 -6.57 -4.18 7.11
CA TYR A 86 -7.25 -5.27 6.42
C TYR A 86 -6.20 -6.27 5.90
N LEU A 87 -6.59 -7.53 5.77
CA LEU A 87 -5.69 -8.60 5.36
C LEU A 87 -6.27 -9.35 4.16
N CYS A 88 -5.57 -9.30 3.02
CA CYS A 88 -5.89 -10.10 1.84
C CYS A 88 -4.99 -11.35 1.78
N PRO A 89 -5.54 -12.58 1.73
CA PRO A 89 -4.76 -13.78 1.49
C PRO A 89 -4.28 -13.86 0.01
N ASN A 90 -3.13 -13.25 -0.29
CA ASN A 90 -2.52 -13.25 -1.61
C ASN A 90 -1.28 -14.17 -1.68
N ASN A 91 -1.48 -15.40 -2.18
CA ASN A 91 -0.42 -16.40 -2.29
C ASN A 91 0.42 -16.29 -3.57
N ASN A 92 0.30 -15.19 -4.34
CA ASN A 92 1.07 -14.96 -5.56
C ASN A 92 1.64 -13.53 -5.60
N PRO A 93 2.98 -13.35 -5.46
CA PRO A 93 3.61 -12.02 -5.44
C PRO A 93 3.55 -11.28 -6.78
N ARG A 94 3.03 -11.91 -7.84
CA ARG A 94 2.80 -11.30 -9.17
C ARG A 94 1.32 -10.99 -9.44
N HIS A 95 0.44 -11.34 -8.52
CA HIS A 95 -0.99 -11.07 -8.65
C HIS A 95 -1.35 -9.85 -7.81
N VAL A 96 -1.92 -8.82 -8.43
CA VAL A 96 -2.38 -7.62 -7.72
C VAL A 96 -3.55 -8.01 -6.80
N ALA A 97 -3.49 -7.59 -5.54
CA ALA A 97 -4.61 -7.79 -4.61
C ALA A 97 -5.79 -6.91 -5.03
N SER A 98 -7.02 -7.37 -4.86
CA SER A 98 -8.21 -6.58 -5.13
C SER A 98 -8.81 -6.02 -3.84
N GLN A 99 -9.59 -4.95 -3.93
CA GLN A 99 -10.28 -4.38 -2.77
C GLN A 99 -11.24 -5.41 -2.14
N GLU A 100 -11.92 -6.21 -2.95
CA GLU A 100 -12.82 -7.29 -2.48
C GLU A 100 -12.09 -8.41 -1.74
N CYS A 101 -10.76 -8.48 -1.84
CA CYS A 101 -9.96 -9.40 -1.03
C CYS A 101 -9.70 -8.85 0.38
N PHE A 102 -9.51 -7.53 0.49
CA PHE A 102 -9.28 -6.85 1.77
C PHE A 102 -10.58 -6.69 2.57
N ASP A 103 -11.71 -6.50 1.91
CA ASP A 103 -13.03 -6.26 2.54
C ASP A 103 -13.69 -7.52 3.12
N ARG A 104 -12.97 -8.65 3.20
CA ARG A 104 -13.49 -9.94 3.64
C ARG A 104 -13.56 -10.08 5.15
#